data_AF-A0A248UL28-F1
#
_entry.id   AF-A0A248UL28-F1
#
_cell.length_a   1.000
_cell.length_b   1.000
_cell.length_c   1.000
_cell.angle_alpha   90.00
_cell.angle_beta   90.00
_cell.angle_gamma   90.00
#
_symmetry.space_group_name_H-M   'P 1'
#
loop_
_entity.id
_entity.type
_entity.pdbx_description
1 polymer ?
#
loop_
_entity_poly.entity_id
_entity_poly.type
_entity_poly.pdbx_seq_one_letter_code
_entity_poly.pdbx_strand_id
1 'polypeptide(L)' 'MIDRPRLRRKDVPEYLRTTHGIDISRSTLEKLATNGGGPSMQYQGRFPLYHKLDLDRWAEQKISPSVSSTAER' A
#
# COMPACT_ATOMS: atom_id res chain seq x y z
N MET A 1 3.60 -0.28 23.88
CA MET A 1 3.37 -1.27 22.79
C MET A 1 4.31 -0.89 21.66
N ILE A 2 5.24 -1.77 21.28
CA ILE A 2 6.22 -1.45 20.22
C ILE A 2 5.47 -1.59 18.90
N ASP A 3 4.93 -0.50 18.37
CA ASP A 3 4.38 -0.48 17.02
C ASP A 3 5.52 -0.87 16.07
N ARG A 4 5.32 -1.94 15.30
CA ARG A 4 6.27 -2.31 14.26
C ARG A 4 5.95 -1.43 13.05
N PRO A 5 6.77 -0.42 12.74
CA PRO A 5 6.44 0.55 11.70
C PRO A 5 6.58 -0.03 10.29
N ARG A 6 7.13 -1.25 10.18
CA ARG A 6 7.52 -1.90 8.92
C ARG A 6 6.87 -3.26 8.77
N LEU A 7 6.15 -3.43 7.66
CA LEU A 7 5.46 -4.65 7.25
C LEU A 7 6.23 -5.35 6.13
N ARG A 8 6.16 -6.68 6.07
CA ARG A 8 6.69 -7.43 4.93
C ARG A 8 5.67 -7.42 3.81
N ARG A 9 6.13 -7.64 2.58
CA ARG A 9 5.28 -7.72 1.38
C ARG A 9 4.03 -8.60 1.54
N LYS A 10 4.14 -9.70 2.28
CA LYS A 10 3.04 -10.65 2.51
C LYS A 10 1.91 -10.06 3.37
N ASP A 11 2.23 -9.13 4.26
CA ASP A 11 1.31 -8.55 5.25
C ASP A 11 0.69 -7.24 4.73
N VAL A 12 1.28 -6.66 3.66
CA VAL A 12 0.79 -5.41 3.04
C VAL A 12 -0.66 -5.53 2.54
N PRO A 13 -1.09 -6.58 1.81
CA PRO A 13 -2.48 -6.72 1.39
C PRO A 13 -3.47 -6.71 2.55
N GLU A 14 -3.14 -7.44 3.61
CA GLU A 14 -4.00 -7.53 4.79
C GLU A 14 -4.11 -6.17 5.46
N TYR A 15 -2.99 -5.47 5.65
CA TYR A 15 -2.98 -4.13 6.21
C TYR A 15 -3.80 -3.13 5.39
N LEU A 16 -3.62 -3.11 4.07
CA LEU A 16 -4.35 -2.20 3.19
C LEU A 16 -5.85 -2.49 3.21
N ARG A 17 -6.23 -3.78 3.29
CA ARG A 17 -7.61 -4.21 3.41
C ARG A 17 -8.23 -3.81 4.75
N THR A 18 -7.55 -4.02 5.87
CA THR A 18 -8.09 -3.72 7.20
C THR A 18 -8.09 -2.23 7.53
N THR A 19 -7.07 -1.49 7.07
CA THR A 19 -6.88 -0.08 7.43
C THR A 19 -7.57 0.86 6.43
N HIS A 20 -7.47 0.57 5.12
CA HIS A 20 -7.95 1.45 4.05
C HIS A 20 -9.11 0.85 3.25
N GLY A 21 -9.51 -0.40 3.50
CA GLY A 21 -10.52 -1.09 2.70
C GLY A 21 -10.06 -1.43 1.27
N ILE A 22 -8.76 -1.33 0.98
CA ILE A 22 -8.20 -1.60 -0.35
C ILE A 22 -7.84 -3.08 -0.46
N ASP A 23 -8.58 -3.82 -1.28
CA ASP A 23 -8.25 -5.20 -1.61
C ASP A 23 -7.27 -5.25 -2.78
N ILE A 24 -6.01 -5.61 -2.51
CA ILE A 24 -4.99 -5.82 -3.55
C ILE A 24 -4.31 -7.18 -3.38
N SER A 25 -4.16 -7.90 -4.49
CA SER A 25 -3.37 -9.14 -4.50
C SER A 25 -1.88 -8.85 -4.35
N ARG A 26 -1.15 -9.77 -3.69
CA ARG A 26 0.32 -9.73 -3.62
C ARG A 26 0.95 -9.55 -5.00
N SER A 27 0.48 -10.29 -6.00
CA SER A 27 0.96 -10.20 -7.39
C SER A 27 0.78 -8.82 -8.02
N THR A 28 -0.28 -8.09 -7.65
CA THR A 28 -0.48 -6.70 -8.08
C THR A 28 0.53 -5.79 -7.42
N LEU A 29 0.80 -5.97 -6.12
CA LEU A 29 1.88 -5.27 -5.43
C LEU A 29 3.26 -5.62 -6.01
N GLU A 30 3.44 -6.84 -6.53
CA GLU A 30 4.64 -7.22 -7.29
C GLU A 30 4.79 -6.44 -8.57
N LYS A 31 3.74 -6.40 -9.38
CA LYS A 31 3.71 -5.62 -10.61
C LYS A 31 3.91 -4.12 -10.36
N LEU A 32 3.31 -3.56 -9.32
CA LEU A 32 3.49 -2.14 -8.96
C LEU A 32 4.91 -1.83 -8.50
N ALA A 33 5.61 -2.81 -7.89
CA ALA A 33 7.01 -2.67 -7.53
C ALA A 33 7.94 -2.63 -8.74
N THR A 34 7.68 -3.48 -9.75
CA THR A 34 8.51 -3.57 -10.96
C THR A 34 8.16 -2.51 -12.01
N ASN A 35 6.87 -2.23 -12.22
CA ASN A 35 6.42 -1.28 -13.25
C ASN A 35 6.46 0.18 -12.77
N GLY A 36 6.64 0.42 -11.46
CA GLY A 36 6.50 1.74 -10.85
C GLY A 36 5.05 2.07 -10.47
N GLY A 37 4.89 3.04 -9.56
CA GLY A 37 3.57 3.46 -9.05
C GLY A 37 3.07 2.70 -7.82
N GLY A 38 3.92 1.86 -7.20
CA GLY A 38 3.66 1.23 -5.90
C GLY A 38 4.14 2.05 -4.70
N PRO A 39 3.80 1.63 -3.47
CA PRO A 39 4.25 2.26 -2.24
C PRO A 39 5.77 2.13 -2.05
N SER A 40 6.39 3.07 -1.35
CA SER A 40 7.84 3.06 -1.08
C SER A 40 8.28 1.76 -0.39
N MET A 41 9.33 1.15 -0.92
CA MET A 41 9.86 -0.13 -0.45
C MET A 41 11.29 0.08 0.04
N GLN A 42 11.60 -0.42 1.23
CA GLN A 42 12.95 -0.40 1.80
C GLN A 42 13.47 -1.82 1.93
N TYR A 43 14.76 -2.03 1.65
CA TYR A 43 15.35 -3.35 1.73
C TYR A 43 16.08 -3.52 3.06
N GLN A 44 15.73 -4.57 3.80
CA GLN A 44 16.55 -5.07 4.90
C GLN A 44 17.22 -6.36 4.42
N GLY A 45 18.44 -6.21 3.89
CA GLY A 45 19.12 -7.27 3.15
C GLY A 45 18.31 -7.69 1.93
N ARG A 46 17.90 -8.96 1.87
CA ARG A 46 17.09 -9.51 0.77
C ARG A 46 15.58 -9.32 0.90
N PHE A 47 15.11 -8.78 2.02
CA PHE A 47 13.67 -8.70 2.31
C PHE A 47 13.14 -7.28 2.08
N PRO A 48 12.15 -7.09 1.18
CA PRO A 48 11.47 -5.82 1.03
C PRO A 48 10.52 -5.58 2.22
N LEU A 49 10.68 -4.41 2.83
CA LEU A 49 9.90 -3.88 3.93
C LEU A 49 9.15 -2.62 3.48
N TYR A 50 7.92 -2.51 3.92
CA TYR A 50 7.02 -1.41 3.61
C TYR A 50 6.73 -0.67 4.90
N HIS A 51 6.93 0.64 4.89
CA HIS A 51 6.58 1.45 6.05
C HIS A 51 5.08 1.73 6.03
N LYS A 52 4.41 1.61 7.18
CA LYS A 52 2.96 1.85 7.27
C LYS A 52 2.57 3.22 6.73
N LEU A 53 3.34 4.26 7.06
CA LEU A 53 3.08 5.63 6.58
C LEU A 53 3.19 5.76 5.04
N ASP A 54 4.11 5.04 4.41
CA ASP A 54 4.24 5.06 2.95
C ASP A 54 3.10 4.28 2.28
N LEU A 55 2.65 3.19 2.92
CA LEU A 55 1.44 2.47 2.48
C LEU A 55 0.20 3.35 2.59
N ASP A 56 0.09 4.10 3.68
CA ASP A 56 -1.00 5.03 3.97
C ASP A 56 -1.05 6.14 2.91
N ARG A 57 0.06 6.86 2.72
CA ARG A 57 0.19 7.89 1.67
C ARG A 57 -0.07 7.35 0.28
N TRP A 58 0.34 6.13 -0.01
CA TRP A 58 0.08 5.51 -1.31
C TRP A 58 -1.41 5.16 -1.45
N ALA A 59 -2.03 4.61 -0.40
CA ALA A 59 -3.46 4.31 -0.36
C ALA A 59 -4.30 5.57 -0.54
N GLU A 60 -3.96 6.66 0.16
CA GLU A 60 -4.60 7.97 0.03
C GLU A 60 -4.46 8.55 -1.38
N GLN A 61 -3.32 8.36 -2.06
CA GLN A 61 -3.17 8.75 -3.45
C GLN A 61 -3.96 7.87 -4.42
N LYS A 62 -4.18 6.60 -4.06
CA LYS A 62 -4.89 5.61 -4.88
C LYS A 62 -6.41 5.76 -4.76
N ILE A 63 -6.89 6.13 -3.58
CA ILE A 63 -8.27 6.48 -3.31
C ILE A 63 -8.46 7.90 -3.86
N SER A 64 -9.17 8.04 -4.98
CA SER A 64 -9.52 9.36 -5.50
C SER A 64 -10.20 10.21 -4.42
N PRO A 65 -10.05 11.55 -4.44
CA PRO A 65 -10.79 12.42 -3.52
C PRO A 65 -12.28 12.07 -3.59
N SER A 66 -12.97 12.15 -2.45
CA SER A 66 -14.40 11.82 -2.36
C SER A 66 -15.18 12.67 -3.36
N VAL A 67 -15.55 12.06 -4.49
CA VAL A 67 -16.45 12.68 -5.45
C VAL A 67 -17.87 12.56 -4.89
N SER A 68 -18.57 13.69 -4.75
CA SER A 68 -19.98 13.69 -4.32
C SER A 68 -20.92 13.32 -5.46
N SER A 69 -20.41 13.23 -6.69
CA SER A 69 -21.17 12.89 -7.88
C SER A 69 -20.34 12.04 -8.83
N THR A 70 -20.91 10.91 -9.27
CA THR A 70 -20.30 10.01 -10.27
C THR A 70 -20.17 10.64 -11.66
N ALA A 71 -20.68 11.86 -11.85
CA ALA A 71 -20.58 12.64 -13.07
C ALA A 71 -19.30 13.51 -13.16
N GLU A 72 -18.52 13.63 -12.09
CA GLU A 72 -17.27 14.41 -12.07
C GLU A 72 -16.02 13.58 -12.44
N ARG A 73 -16.19 12.43 -13.09
CA ARG A 73 -15.11 11.49 -13.41
C ARG A 73 -14.44 11.79 -14.75
#